data_AF-A0A847QVR7-F1
#
_entry.id   AF-A0A847QVR7-F1
#
_cell.length_a   1.000
_cell.length_b   1.000
_cell.length_c   1.000
_cell.angle_alpha   90.00
_cell.angle_beta   90.00
_cell.angle_gamma   90.00
#
_symmetry.space_group_name_H-M   'P 1'
#
loop_
_entity.id
_entity.type
_entity.pdbx_description
1 polymer ?
#
loop_
_entity_poly.entity_id
_entity_poly.type
_entity_poly.pdbx_seq_one_letter_code
_entity_poly.pdbx_strand_id
1 'polypeptide(L)'
;GPAAGAILGGVFGITSIIINTFSPTVTSFVFSPFYSIGEYSGNMYSLIIALVPRILIGIVSAYTFQAIAKKDKTKLAAYSIAGLLGSLTNTILVMGGIYLFFGQSYAAAKEIGYETLFRFIMGVVAVNGIPEAIVAALITVAIGKVIRPVFHQYSN
;
A
#
# COMPACT_ATOMS: atom_id res chain seq x y z
N GLY A 1 -14.90 3.16 8.66
CA GLY A 1 -14.14 4.12 9.51
C GLY A 1 -12.69 3.70 9.64
N PRO A 2 -11.82 4.51 10.28
CA PRO A 2 -10.37 4.26 10.36
C PRO A 2 -9.99 2.89 10.95
N ALA A 3 -10.66 2.46 12.03
CA ALA A 3 -10.37 1.17 12.67
C ALA A 3 -10.69 -0.03 11.76
N ALA A 4 -11.84 -0.01 11.06
CA ALA A 4 -12.17 -1.06 10.09
C ALA A 4 -11.19 -1.09 8.90
N GLY A 5 -10.74 0.08 8.44
CA GLY A 5 -9.71 0.19 7.40
C GLY A 5 -8.35 -0.36 7.85
N ALA A 6 -7.95 -0.09 9.10
CA ALA A 6 -6.73 -0.62 9.69
C ALA A 6 -6.77 -2.15 9.83
N ILE A 7 -7.91 -2.72 10.27
CA ILE A 7 -8.09 -4.17 10.41
C ILE A 7 -8.04 -4.85 9.04
N LEU A 8 -8.78 -4.34 8.04
CA LEU A 8 -8.74 -4.87 6.67
C LEU A 8 -7.34 -4.77 6.06
N GLY A 9 -6.63 -3.66 6.31
CA GLY A 9 -5.24 -3.49 5.92
C GLY A 9 -4.33 -4.53 6.60
N GLY A 10 -4.52 -4.79 7.90
CA GLY A 10 -3.79 -5.82 8.63
C GLY A 10 -4.01 -7.22 8.04
N VAL A 11 -5.27 -7.59 7.78
CA VAL A 11 -5.61 -8.88 7.13
C VAL A 11 -4.94 -8.99 5.76
N PHE A 12 -5.02 -7.93 4.94
CA PHE A 12 -4.38 -7.92 3.63
C PHE A 12 -2.85 -8.04 3.72
N GLY A 13 -2.23 -7.43 4.73
CA GLY A 13 -0.80 -7.60 5.02
C GLY A 13 -0.44 -9.02 5.41
N ILE A 14 -1.25 -9.68 6.25
CA ILE A 14 -1.08 -11.11 6.59
C ILE A 14 -1.21 -11.99 5.35
N THR A 15 -2.24 -11.75 4.52
CA THR A 15 -2.40 -12.46 3.24
C THR A 15 -1.19 -12.25 2.34
N SER A 16 -0.62 -11.04 2.29
CA SER A 16 0.59 -10.75 1.53
C SER A 16 1.79 -11.57 2.00
N ILE A 17 1.95 -11.77 3.31
CA ILE A 17 3.00 -12.63 3.89
C ILE A 17 2.79 -14.09 3.48
N ILE A 18 1.55 -14.59 3.58
CA ILE A 18 1.19 -15.96 3.19
C ILE A 18 1.52 -16.20 1.72
N ILE A 19 1.05 -15.32 0.81
CA ILE A 19 1.30 -15.45 -0.63
C ILE A 19 2.80 -15.42 -0.93
N ASN A 20 3.56 -14.51 -0.32
CA ASN A 20 5.02 -14.43 -0.53
C ASN A 20 5.78 -15.62 0.07
N THR A 21 5.17 -16.38 0.96
CA THR A 21 5.76 -17.59 1.53
C THR A 21 5.49 -18.82 0.66
N PHE A 22 4.29 -18.94 0.07
CA PHE A 22 3.89 -20.09 -0.73
C PHE A 22 4.08 -19.92 -2.25
N SER A 23 4.26 -18.69 -2.74
CA SER A 23 4.54 -18.38 -4.14
C SER A 23 5.69 -17.36 -4.23
N PRO A 24 6.91 -17.80 -3.93
CA PRO A 24 8.05 -16.90 -3.83
C PRO A 24 8.46 -16.33 -5.18
N THR A 25 8.74 -15.04 -5.18
CA THR A 25 9.39 -14.30 -6.26
C THR A 25 10.76 -13.82 -5.79
N VAL A 26 11.59 -13.33 -6.72
CA VAL A 26 12.94 -12.81 -6.44
C VAL A 26 12.96 -11.71 -5.37
N THR A 27 11.84 -11.05 -5.10
CA THR A 27 11.69 -9.98 -4.10
C THR A 27 10.93 -10.40 -2.83
N SER A 28 10.54 -11.68 -2.72
CA SER A 28 9.70 -12.15 -1.61
C SER A 28 10.39 -12.13 -0.25
N PHE A 29 11.73 -12.05 -0.19
CA PHE A 29 12.48 -11.88 1.06
C PHE A 29 12.17 -10.54 1.76
N VAL A 30 11.70 -9.53 1.00
CA VAL A 30 11.29 -8.24 1.57
C VAL A 30 9.88 -8.26 2.16
N PHE A 31 9.08 -9.28 1.83
CA PHE A 31 7.68 -9.40 2.26
C PHE A 31 7.40 -10.62 3.14
N SER A 32 8.34 -11.55 3.25
CA SER A 32 8.25 -12.69 4.18
C SER A 32 9.59 -12.89 4.91
N PRO A 33 9.59 -12.97 6.25
CA PRO A 33 10.79 -13.30 7.02
C PRO A 33 11.19 -14.77 6.86
N PHE A 34 10.27 -15.61 6.38
CA PHE A 34 10.47 -17.06 6.22
C PHE A 34 11.11 -17.43 4.89
N TYR A 35 11.28 -16.47 3.99
CA TYR A 35 11.86 -16.69 2.68
C TYR A 35 13.23 -16.03 2.58
N SER A 36 14.23 -16.82 2.17
CA SER A 36 15.61 -16.39 1.98
C SER A 36 16.06 -16.81 0.58
N ILE A 37 16.76 -15.93 -0.14
CA ILE A 37 17.39 -16.26 -1.43
C ILE A 37 18.91 -16.14 -1.23
N GLY A 38 19.63 -17.27 -1.33
CA GLY A 38 21.10 -17.28 -1.21
C GLY A 38 21.57 -16.79 0.15
N GLU A 39 22.40 -15.75 0.19
CA GLU A 39 22.89 -15.09 1.42
C GLU A 39 21.91 -14.06 2.01
N TYR A 40 20.79 -13.76 1.34
CA TYR A 40 19.83 -12.74 1.76
C TYR A 40 18.67 -13.37 2.53
N SER A 41 18.61 -13.13 3.83
CA SER A 41 17.52 -13.56 4.68
C SER A 41 16.45 -12.49 4.87
N GLY A 42 15.19 -12.89 4.80
CA GLY A 42 14.09 -12.08 5.31
C GLY A 42 14.28 -11.84 6.81
N ASN A 43 14.05 -10.62 7.26
CA ASN A 43 14.19 -10.22 8.67
C ASN A 43 12.81 -9.79 9.22
N MET A 44 12.69 -9.54 10.52
CA MET A 44 11.50 -8.95 11.13
C MET A 44 11.06 -7.65 10.43
N TYR A 45 12.00 -6.93 9.78
CA TYR A 45 11.71 -5.77 8.93
C TYR A 45 10.83 -6.09 7.71
N SER A 46 10.86 -7.33 7.19
CA SER A 46 9.99 -7.77 6.10
C SER A 46 8.51 -7.80 6.52
N LEU A 47 8.23 -8.20 7.76
CA LEU A 47 6.89 -8.13 8.35
C LEU A 47 6.42 -6.68 8.49
N ILE A 48 7.33 -5.79 8.89
CA ILE A 48 7.04 -4.35 9.02
C ILE A 48 6.66 -3.79 7.64
N ILE A 49 7.42 -4.07 6.58
CA ILE A 49 7.14 -3.59 5.22
C ILE A 49 5.85 -4.22 4.65
N ALA A 50 5.53 -5.46 5.03
CA ALA A 50 4.29 -6.11 4.59
C ALA A 50 3.04 -5.57 5.32
N LEU A 51 3.13 -5.30 6.62
CA LEU A 51 1.97 -4.93 7.46
C LEU A 51 1.79 -3.42 7.60
N VAL A 52 2.85 -2.67 7.89
CA VAL A 52 2.76 -1.25 8.25
C VAL A 52 2.18 -0.40 7.13
N PRO A 53 2.67 -0.47 5.87
CA PRO A 53 2.05 0.26 4.77
C PRO A 53 0.57 -0.10 4.61
N ARG A 54 0.22 -1.38 4.76
CA ARG A 54 -1.15 -1.88 4.52
C ARG A 54 -2.15 -1.38 5.55
N ILE A 55 -1.74 -1.35 6.82
CA ILE A 55 -2.54 -0.76 7.91
C ILE A 55 -2.65 0.76 7.71
N LEU A 56 -1.55 1.43 7.36
CA LEU A 56 -1.51 2.88 7.19
C LEU A 56 -2.37 3.38 6.04
N ILE A 57 -2.50 2.64 4.93
CA ILE A 57 -3.41 3.01 3.84
C ILE A 57 -4.84 3.19 4.36
N GLY A 58 -5.33 2.26 5.18
CA GLY A 58 -6.68 2.30 5.72
C GLY A 58 -6.90 3.52 6.62
N ILE A 59 -5.89 3.86 7.42
CA ILE A 59 -5.89 5.02 8.32
C ILE A 59 -5.84 6.32 7.50
N VAL A 60 -4.86 6.46 6.61
CA VAL A 60 -4.66 7.66 5.79
C VAL A 60 -5.87 7.94 4.90
N SER A 61 -6.41 6.91 4.24
CA SER A 61 -7.61 7.04 3.40
C SER A 61 -8.81 7.51 4.22
N ALA A 62 -8.99 6.96 5.43
CA ALA A 62 -10.13 7.30 6.28
C ALA A 62 -10.02 8.70 6.88
N TYR A 63 -8.83 9.15 7.28
CA TYR A 63 -8.62 10.52 7.76
C TYR A 63 -8.72 11.54 6.64
N THR A 64 -8.14 11.24 5.47
CA THR A 64 -8.26 12.07 4.27
C THR A 64 -9.72 12.26 3.88
N PHE A 65 -10.48 11.16 3.81
CA PHE A 65 -11.91 11.21 3.51
C PHE A 65 -12.66 12.09 4.52
N GLN A 66 -12.42 11.90 5.83
CA GLN A 66 -13.09 12.70 6.86
C GLN A 66 -12.73 14.19 6.81
N ALA A 67 -11.47 14.53 6.51
CA ALA A 67 -11.03 15.91 6.39
C ALA A 67 -11.69 16.63 5.21
N ILE A 68 -11.80 15.95 4.07
CA ILE A 68 -12.32 16.53 2.83
C ILE A 68 -13.84 16.46 2.77
N ALA A 69 -14.45 15.39 3.25
CA ALA A 69 -15.91 15.24 3.28
C ALA A 69 -16.63 16.28 4.15
N LYS A 70 -15.91 16.90 5.10
CA LYS A 70 -16.42 18.06 5.87
C LYS A 70 -16.60 19.30 5.00
N LYS A 71 -15.83 19.45 3.92
CA LYS A 71 -15.86 20.59 3.00
C LYS A 71 -16.56 20.27 1.68
N ASP A 72 -16.60 19.01 1.28
CA ASP A 72 -17.19 18.55 0.02
C ASP A 72 -18.64 18.03 0.22
N LYS A 73 -19.63 18.84 -0.17
CA LYS A 73 -21.06 18.48 -0.13
C LYS A 73 -21.40 17.27 -1.02
N THR A 74 -20.66 17.08 -2.11
CA THR A 74 -20.88 15.97 -3.05
C THR A 74 -20.17 14.68 -2.61
N LYS A 75 -19.19 14.78 -1.72
CA LYS A 75 -18.30 13.70 -1.24
C LYS A 75 -17.47 13.02 -2.34
N LEU A 76 -17.58 13.48 -3.60
CA LEU A 76 -16.88 12.89 -4.74
C LEU A 76 -15.39 13.17 -4.70
N ALA A 77 -15.01 14.43 -4.44
CA ALA A 77 -13.61 14.80 -4.29
C ALA A 77 -13.00 14.10 -3.07
N ALA A 78 -13.79 13.94 -1.99
CA ALA A 78 -13.36 13.19 -0.82
C ALA A 78 -13.03 11.73 -1.14
N TYR A 79 -13.84 11.04 -1.96
CA TYR A 79 -13.55 9.66 -2.38
C TYR A 79 -12.33 9.58 -3.28
N SER A 80 -12.22 10.43 -4.32
CA SER A 80 -11.10 10.41 -5.27
C SER A 80 -9.77 10.65 -4.57
N ILE A 81 -9.70 11.67 -3.71
CA ILE A 81 -8.46 12.07 -3.03
C ILE A 81 -8.08 11.04 -1.97
N ALA A 82 -9.05 10.44 -1.28
CA ALA A 82 -8.78 9.36 -0.34
C ALA A 82 -8.21 8.11 -1.05
N GLY A 83 -8.76 7.73 -2.21
CA GLY A 83 -8.23 6.61 -3.01
C GLY A 83 -6.82 6.89 -3.55
N LEU A 84 -6.59 8.10 -4.06
CA LEU A 84 -5.30 8.53 -4.58
C LEU A 84 -4.22 8.54 -3.48
N LEU A 85 -4.50 9.21 -2.35
CA LEU A 85 -3.55 9.28 -1.24
C LEU A 85 -3.34 7.92 -0.58
N GLY A 86 -4.38 7.08 -0.50
CA GLY A 86 -4.27 5.71 -0.02
C GLY A 86 -3.30 4.88 -0.87
N SER A 87 -3.47 4.89 -2.19
CA SER A 87 -2.60 4.15 -3.10
C SER A 87 -1.15 4.67 -3.07
N LEU A 88 -0.94 5.99 -3.15
CA LEU A 88 0.40 6.58 -3.09
C LEU A 88 1.12 6.26 -1.77
N THR A 89 0.40 6.28 -0.66
CA THR A 89 0.95 5.92 0.66
C THR A 89 1.49 4.50 0.65
N ASN A 90 0.80 3.55 0.01
CA ASN A 90 1.29 2.18 -0.14
C ASN A 90 2.63 2.16 -0.90
N THR A 91 2.63 2.65 -2.13
CA THR A 91 3.77 2.54 -3.04
C THR A 91 5.00 3.24 -2.45
N ILE A 92 4.82 4.43 -1.87
CA ILE A 92 5.91 5.20 -1.25
C ILE A 92 6.45 4.49 0.00
N LEU A 93 5.58 4.02 0.90
CA LEU A 93 6.03 3.35 2.12
C LEU A 93 6.67 1.99 1.85
N VAL A 94 6.15 1.23 0.87
CA VAL A 94 6.71 -0.05 0.48
C VAL A 94 8.08 0.14 -0.16
N MET A 95 8.18 1.01 -1.16
CA MET A 95 9.44 1.23 -1.86
C MET A 95 10.47 1.96 -0.98
N GLY A 96 10.03 2.90 -0.16
CA GLY A 96 10.87 3.57 0.84
C GLY A 96 11.34 2.60 1.93
N GLY A 97 10.48 1.70 2.39
CA GLY A 97 10.85 0.63 3.33
C GLY A 97 11.87 -0.33 2.74
N ILE A 98 11.70 -0.73 1.47
CA ILE A 98 12.68 -1.53 0.74
C ILE A 98 14.03 -0.82 0.70
N TYR A 99 14.06 0.48 0.35
CA TYR A 99 15.29 1.26 0.30
C TYR A 99 16.03 1.32 1.64
N LEU A 100 15.30 1.59 2.73
CA LEU A 100 15.86 1.78 4.07
C LEU A 100 16.36 0.48 4.70
N PHE A 101 15.60 -0.61 4.58
CA PHE A 101 15.89 -1.85 5.31
C PHE A 101 16.55 -2.93 4.44
N PHE A 102 16.31 -2.92 3.13
CA PHE A 102 16.74 -3.97 2.21
C PHE A 102 17.44 -3.44 0.96
N GLY A 103 17.86 -2.17 0.93
CA GLY A 103 18.30 -1.54 -0.31
C GLY A 103 19.46 -2.25 -1.00
N GLN A 104 20.50 -2.65 -0.24
CA GLN A 104 21.63 -3.41 -0.79
C GLN A 104 21.21 -4.78 -1.34
N SER A 105 20.46 -5.55 -0.54
CA SER A 105 19.96 -6.87 -0.93
C SER A 105 19.00 -6.82 -2.12
N TYR A 106 18.17 -5.77 -2.20
CA TYR A 106 17.22 -5.56 -3.29
C TYR A 106 17.93 -5.15 -4.58
N ALA A 107 18.94 -4.29 -4.49
CA ALA A 107 19.77 -3.92 -5.63
C ALA A 107 20.51 -5.16 -6.20
N ALA A 108 21.11 -5.96 -5.32
CA ALA A 108 21.78 -7.20 -5.69
C ALA A 108 20.82 -8.23 -6.30
N ALA A 109 19.64 -8.44 -5.71
CA ALA A 109 18.62 -9.35 -6.23
C ALA A 109 18.02 -8.92 -7.58
N LYS A 110 18.10 -7.63 -7.91
CA LYS A 110 17.70 -7.05 -9.20
C LYS A 110 18.87 -6.88 -10.16
N GLU A 111 20.07 -7.31 -9.78
CA GLU A 111 21.31 -7.15 -10.55
C GLU A 111 21.59 -5.68 -10.96
N ILE A 112 21.18 -4.73 -10.11
CA ILE A 112 21.42 -3.29 -10.30
C ILE A 112 22.39 -2.77 -9.26
N GLY A 113 23.16 -1.74 -9.61
CA GLY A 113 23.98 -1.01 -8.65
C GLY A 113 23.12 -0.32 -7.58
N TYR A 114 23.62 -0.26 -6.34
CA TYR A 114 22.94 0.45 -5.25
C TYR A 114 22.74 1.95 -5.56
N GLU A 115 23.68 2.56 -6.28
CA GLU A 115 23.57 3.96 -6.73
C GLU A 115 22.37 4.19 -7.67
N THR A 116 22.01 3.17 -8.46
CA THR A 116 20.88 3.20 -9.39
C THR A 116 19.55 2.82 -8.74
N LEU A 117 19.59 2.24 -7.54
CA LEU A 117 18.40 1.77 -6.81
C LEU A 117 17.38 2.89 -6.59
N PHE A 118 17.84 4.08 -6.20
CA PHE A 118 16.93 5.22 -5.98
C PHE A 118 16.19 5.61 -7.27
N ARG A 119 16.91 5.67 -8.41
CA ARG A 119 16.30 5.93 -9.73
C ARG A 119 15.33 4.82 -10.13
N PHE A 120 15.68 3.57 -9.86
CA PHE A 120 14.81 2.44 -10.11
C PHE A 120 13.52 2.54 -9.30
N ILE A 121 13.61 2.81 -7.99
CA ILE A 121 12.45 3.00 -7.11
C ILE A 121 11.56 4.15 -7.59
N MET A 122 12.15 5.30 -7.92
CA MET A 122 11.39 6.43 -8.48
C MET A 122 10.70 6.06 -9.80
N GLY A 123 11.36 5.27 -10.66
CA GLY A 123 10.76 4.71 -11.87
C GLY A 123 9.59 3.78 -11.57
N VAL A 124 9.71 2.90 -10.58
CA VAL A 124 8.63 1.99 -10.17
C VAL A 124 7.45 2.78 -9.59
N VAL A 125 7.70 3.80 -8.77
CA VAL A 125 6.66 4.69 -8.23
C VAL A 125 5.95 5.44 -9.37
N ALA A 126 6.68 5.92 -10.37
CA ALA A 126 6.08 6.61 -11.52
C ALA A 126 5.26 5.66 -12.41
N VAL A 127 5.82 4.50 -12.75
CA VAL A 127 5.20 3.56 -13.71
C VAL A 127 4.07 2.75 -13.09
N ASN A 128 4.17 2.37 -11.81
CA ASN A 128 3.15 1.57 -11.13
C ASN A 128 2.27 2.42 -10.21
N GLY A 129 2.87 3.33 -9.43
CA GLY A 129 2.14 4.14 -8.47
C GLY A 129 1.15 5.11 -9.11
N ILE A 130 1.46 5.70 -10.27
CA ILE A 130 0.53 6.60 -10.96
C ILE A 130 -0.71 5.85 -11.50
N PRO A 131 -0.57 4.75 -12.28
CA PRO A 131 -1.74 3.97 -12.70
C PRO A 131 -2.56 3.40 -11.53
N GLU A 132 -1.90 2.87 -10.49
CA GLU A 132 -2.58 2.38 -9.29
C GLU A 132 -3.39 3.48 -8.60
N ALA A 133 -2.84 4.68 -8.48
CA ALA A 133 -3.52 5.80 -7.84
C ALA A 133 -4.74 6.28 -8.64
N ILE A 134 -4.64 6.29 -9.98
CA ILE A 134 -5.77 6.63 -10.86
C ILE A 134 -6.88 5.59 -10.72
N VAL A 135 -6.53 4.30 -10.81
CA VAL A 135 -7.50 3.20 -10.67
C VAL A 135 -8.15 3.23 -9.29
N ALA A 136 -7.36 3.44 -8.23
CA ALA A 136 -7.86 3.58 -6.86
C ALA A 136 -8.84 4.76 -6.72
N ALA A 137 -8.54 5.92 -7.32
CA ALA A 137 -9.43 7.07 -7.31
C ALA A 137 -10.76 6.79 -8.03
N LEU A 138 -10.74 6.10 -9.17
CA LEU A 138 -11.95 5.74 -9.91
C LEU A 138 -12.80 4.73 -9.14
N ILE A 139 -12.18 3.68 -8.61
CA ILE A 139 -12.86 2.64 -7.83
C ILE A 139 -13.49 3.23 -6.56
N THR A 140 -12.75 4.06 -5.83
CA THR A 140 -13.26 4.67 -4.60
C THR A 140 -14.44 5.61 -4.87
N VAL A 141 -14.45 6.35 -5.98
CA VAL A 141 -15.60 7.16 -6.39
C VAL A 141 -16.80 6.29 -6.75
N ALA A 142 -16.59 5.23 -7.55
CA ALA A 142 -17.65 4.33 -7.98
C ALA A 142 -18.32 3.63 -6.77
N ILE A 143 -17.50 3.02 -5.91
CA ILE A 143 -17.97 2.35 -4.70
C ILE A 143 -18.59 3.36 -3.72
N GLY A 144 -17.94 4.51 -3.52
CA GLY A 144 -18.42 5.55 -2.61
C GLY A 144 -19.78 6.14 -2.99
N LYS A 145 -20.08 6.23 -4.30
CA LYS A 145 -21.41 6.60 -4.81
C LYS A 145 -22.47 5.52 -4.51
N VAL A 146 -22.15 4.26 -4.78
CA VAL A 146 -23.07 3.12 -4.60
C VAL A 146 -23.37 2.84 -3.13
N ILE A 147 -22.37 2.97 -2.26
CA ILE A 147 -22.48 2.65 -0.84
C ILE A 147 -23.16 3.77 -0.03
N ARG A 148 -23.07 5.03 -0.47
CA ARG A 148 -23.66 6.20 0.22
C ARG A 148 -25.14 6.04 0.60
N PRO A 149 -26.06 5.59 -0.28
CA PRO A 149 -27.47 5.40 0.08
C PRO A 149 -27.68 4.28 1.10
N VAL A 150 -26.90 3.20 1.03
CA VAL A 150 -27.02 2.04 1.95
C VAL A 150 -26.67 2.43 3.39
N PHE A 151 -25.65 3.27 3.58
CA PHE A 151 -25.29 3.74 4.92
C PHE A 151 -26.27 4.75 5.53
N HIS A 152 -27.04 5.49 4.71
CA HIS A 152 -28.14 6.32 5.24
C HIS A 152 -29.32 5.48 5.72
N GLN A 153 -29.58 4.31 5.13
CA GLN A 153 -30.66 3.41 5.54
C GLN A 153 -30.43 2.73 6.89
N TYR A 154 -29.17 2.57 7.32
CA TYR A 154 -28.81 1.97 8.62
C TYR A 154 -28.64 3.00 9.75
N SER A 155 -28.83 4.28 9.47
CA SER A 155 -28.68 5.39 10.44
C SER A 155 -30.01 6.02 10.89
N ASN A 156 -31.14 5.44 10.48
CA ASN A 156 -32.49 5.73 11.00
C ASN A 156 -33.03 4.47 11.69
#